data_AF-A0A535S1X6-F1
#
_entry.id   AF-A0A535S1X6-F1
#
_cell.length_a   1.000
_cell.length_b   1.000
_cell.length_c   1.000
_cell.angle_alpha   90.00
_cell.angle_beta   90.00
_cell.angle_gamma   90.00
#
_symmetry.space_group_name_H-M   'P 1'
#
loop_
_entity.id
_entity.type
_entity.pdbx_description
1 polymer ?
#
loop_
_entity_poly.entity_id
_entity_poly.type
_entity_poly.pdbx_seq_one_letter_code
_entity_poly.pdbx_strand_id
1 'polypeptide(L)'
;MVSCRIRGYTGAGMRKSVSKRKPAPAKKRKPPTPTPTPTPSPKGSGPIQHVVIIFKENHAFDNYFGRFKGADGDATLPLAPDPPTSDHPHDHATWLKRATVAARQQYDQPNIPNYW
;
A
#
# COMPACT_ATOMS: atom_id res chain seq x y z
N MET A 1 17.32 9.44 -20.77
CA MET A 1 16.30 8.71 -21.55
C MET A 1 16.61 7.22 -21.49
N VAL A 2 15.83 6.43 -20.77
CA VAL A 2 15.93 4.97 -20.83
C VAL A 2 14.59 4.47 -21.37
N SER A 3 14.62 4.00 -22.62
CA SER A 3 13.48 3.47 -23.35
C SER A 3 13.31 2.00 -22.99
N CYS A 4 12.19 1.66 -22.34
CA CYS A 4 11.81 0.28 -22.05
C CYS A 4 10.99 -0.26 -23.24
N ARG A 5 11.54 -1.24 -23.96
CA ARG A 5 10.88 -1.89 -25.11
C ARG A 5 10.16 -3.15 -24.62
N ILE A 6 8.82 -3.09 -24.57
CA ILE A 6 7.98 -4.26 -24.26
C ILE A 6 7.90 -5.13 -25.51
N ARG A 7 8.40 -6.37 -25.42
CA ARG A 7 8.26 -7.39 -26.47
C ARG A 7 6.94 -8.12 -26.28
N GLY A 8 6.06 -8.02 -27.27
CA GLY A 8 4.81 -8.77 -27.35
C GLY A 8 5.07 -10.27 -27.55
N TYR A 9 4.18 -11.09 -26.99
CA TYR A 9 4.15 -12.53 -27.21
C TYR A 9 2.94 -12.90 -28.05
N THR A 10 3.20 -13.43 -29.26
CA THR A 10 2.27 -14.24 -30.04
C THR A 10 2.92 -15.59 -30.30
N GLY A 11 2.22 -16.68 -29.99
CA GLY A 11 2.63 -18.05 -30.31
C GLY A 11 1.72 -19.04 -29.61
N ALA A 12 0.66 -19.52 -30.28
CA ALA A 12 0.66 -20.73 -31.10
C ALA A 12 0.84 -22.01 -30.27
N GLY A 13 -0.24 -22.75 -30.10
CA GLY A 13 -0.30 -23.99 -29.33
C GLY A 13 0.39 -25.16 -30.04
N MET A 14 1.20 -25.90 -29.29
CA MET A 14 1.70 -27.23 -29.68
C MET A 14 1.28 -28.25 -28.62
N ARG A 15 0.47 -29.24 -29.02
CA ARG A 15 0.14 -30.43 -28.23
C ARG A 15 1.40 -31.29 -28.09
N LYS A 16 1.84 -31.59 -26.87
CA LYS A 16 2.96 -32.52 -26.61
C LYS A 16 2.43 -33.90 -26.27
N SER A 17 2.96 -34.92 -26.95
CA SER A 17 2.75 -36.33 -26.69
C SER A 17 3.41 -36.76 -25.38
N VAL A 18 2.72 -37.58 -24.59
CA VAL A 18 3.23 -38.10 -23.30
C VAL A 18 4.01 -39.38 -23.56
N SER A 19 5.34 -39.31 -23.50
CA SER A 19 6.21 -40.49 -23.48
C SER A 19 6.30 -41.03 -22.04
N LYS A 20 5.85 -42.28 -21.82
CA LYS A 20 5.95 -42.98 -20.52
C LYS A 20 7.42 -43.27 -20.22
N ARG A 21 7.97 -42.63 -19.17
CA ARG A 21 9.33 -42.93 -18.68
C ARG A 21 9.32 -44.12 -17.72
N LYS A 22 10.28 -45.03 -17.90
CA LYS A 22 10.58 -46.16 -17.00
C LYS A 22 11.16 -45.64 -15.67
N PRO A 23 10.83 -46.23 -14.50
CA PRO A 23 11.34 -45.75 -13.21
C PRO A 23 12.85 -46.01 -13.09
N ALA A 24 13.60 -44.99 -12.68
CA ALA A 24 15.03 -45.13 -12.34
C ALA A 24 15.20 -45.74 -10.94
N PRO A 25 16.31 -46.46 -10.66
CA PRO A 25 16.54 -47.09 -9.37
C PRO A 25 16.77 -46.03 -8.27
N ALA A 26 16.20 -46.28 -7.09
CA ALA A 26 16.23 -45.38 -5.95
C ALA A 26 17.66 -45.20 -5.41
N LYS A 27 18.21 -43.98 -5.51
CA LYS A 27 19.45 -43.60 -4.83
C LYS A 27 19.19 -43.46 -3.33
N LYS A 28 20.03 -44.08 -2.48
CA LYS A 28 20.00 -43.93 -1.02
C LYS A 28 20.11 -42.44 -0.66
N ARG A 29 19.13 -41.91 0.09
CA ARG A 29 19.08 -40.50 0.51
C ARG A 29 20.10 -40.24 1.63
N LYS A 30 20.82 -39.12 1.55
CA LYS A 30 21.67 -38.63 2.66
C LYS A 30 20.82 -38.34 3.91
N PRO A 31 21.39 -38.44 5.13
CA PRO A 31 20.71 -38.04 6.35
C PRO A 31 20.18 -36.60 6.25
N PRO A 32 19.01 -36.29 6.84
CA PRO A 32 18.49 -34.94 6.85
C PRO A 32 19.43 -34.01 7.61
N THR A 33 19.80 -32.89 6.99
CA THR A 33 20.50 -31.77 7.64
C THR A 33 19.66 -31.28 8.82
N PRO A 34 20.23 -30.98 10.00
CA PRO A 34 19.49 -30.39 11.10
C PRO A 34 18.87 -29.07 10.64
N THR A 35 17.55 -28.93 10.82
CA THR A 35 16.80 -27.70 10.58
C THR A 35 17.45 -26.54 11.35
N PRO A 36 17.71 -25.37 10.73
CA PRO A 36 18.19 -24.23 11.48
C PRO A 36 17.13 -23.81 12.51
N THR A 37 17.51 -23.78 13.77
CA THR A 37 16.71 -23.24 14.87
C THR A 37 16.33 -21.79 14.52
N PRO A 38 15.05 -21.39 14.64
CA PRO A 38 14.66 -19.99 14.40
C PRO A 38 15.38 -19.09 15.41
N THR A 39 16.24 -18.21 14.89
CA THR A 39 16.87 -17.15 15.69
C THR A 39 15.77 -16.24 16.23
N PRO A 40 15.69 -16.01 17.55
CA PRO A 40 14.70 -15.09 18.11
C PRO A 40 14.90 -13.69 17.52
N SER A 41 13.83 -13.13 16.97
CA SER A 41 13.82 -11.75 16.49
C SER A 41 14.19 -10.81 17.66
N PRO A 42 14.99 -9.76 17.44
CA PRO A 42 15.34 -8.82 18.49
C PRO A 42 14.07 -8.28 19.13
N LYS A 43 13.94 -8.43 20.47
CA LYS A 43 12.95 -7.66 21.23
C LYS A 43 13.29 -6.18 21.01
N GLY A 44 12.29 -5.35 20.68
CA GLY A 44 12.47 -3.93 20.39
C GLY A 44 13.39 -3.27 21.43
N SER A 45 14.41 -2.55 20.96
CA SER A 45 15.54 -2.07 21.77
C SER A 45 15.22 -0.85 22.66
N GLY A 46 13.95 -0.60 22.97
CA GLY A 46 13.50 0.59 23.70
C GLY A 46 12.39 0.30 24.72
N PRO A 47 12.02 1.29 25.56
CA PRO A 47 11.03 1.11 26.64
C PRO A 47 9.59 0.92 26.15
N ILE A 48 9.35 1.04 24.84
CA ILE A 48 8.03 0.92 24.23
C ILE A 48 7.62 -0.56 24.22
N GLN A 49 6.56 -0.89 24.97
CA GLN A 49 6.03 -2.26 25.06
C GLN A 49 4.94 -2.56 24.02
N HIS A 50 4.18 -1.54 23.62
CA HIS A 50 3.07 -1.65 22.67
C HIS A 50 3.06 -0.49 21.69
N VAL A 51 2.85 -0.80 20.42
CA VAL A 51 2.62 0.19 19.37
C VAL A 51 1.19 0.00 18.88
N VAL A 52 0.38 1.05 18.99
CA VAL A 52 -0.95 1.09 18.38
C VAL A 52 -0.86 2.01 17.17
N ILE A 53 -1.22 1.47 16.00
CA ILE A 53 -1.24 2.23 14.75
C ILE A 53 -2.68 2.57 14.44
N ILE A 54 -2.98 3.86 14.39
CA ILE A 54 -4.28 4.39 13.98
C ILE A 54 -4.08 5.02 12.61
N PHE A 55 -4.82 4.56 11.62
CA PHE A 55 -4.88 5.18 10.30
C PHE A 55 -6.29 5.74 10.06
N LYS A 56 -6.39 6.81 9.28
CA LYS A 56 -7.67 7.30 8.77
C LYS A 56 -7.74 7.01 7.28
N GLU A 57 -8.89 6.53 6.83
CA GLU A 57 -9.17 6.35 5.41
C GLU A 57 -9.48 7.72 4.78
N ASN A 58 -9.08 7.93 3.53
CA ASN A 58 -9.48 9.05 2.67
C ASN A 58 -9.18 10.48 3.16
N HIS A 59 -8.35 10.63 4.19
CA HIS A 59 -7.88 11.93 4.67
C HIS A 59 -6.36 11.98 4.67
N ALA A 60 -5.80 12.98 3.99
CA ALA A 60 -4.38 13.27 4.04
C ALA A 60 -4.00 14.01 5.33
N PHE A 61 -2.71 14.04 5.66
CA PHE A 61 -2.19 14.82 6.77
C PHE A 61 -2.62 16.29 6.69
N ASP A 62 -2.44 16.91 5.52
CA ASP A 62 -2.80 18.32 5.27
C ASP A 62 -4.30 18.60 5.46
N ASN A 63 -5.15 17.58 5.34
CA ASN A 63 -6.59 17.76 5.51
C ASN A 63 -6.97 18.01 6.98
N TYR A 64 -6.23 17.47 7.94
CA TYR A 64 -6.45 17.73 9.38
C TYR A 64 -5.46 18.75 9.96
N PHE A 65 -4.19 18.63 9.58
CA PHE A 65 -3.08 19.31 10.26
C PHE A 65 -2.35 20.32 9.37
N GLY A 66 -2.86 20.62 8.17
CA GLY A 66 -2.26 21.59 7.24
C GLY A 66 -2.04 22.97 7.87
N ARG A 67 -2.97 23.41 8.72
CA ARG A 67 -2.90 24.69 9.47
C ARG A 67 -2.45 24.54 10.92
N PHE A 68 -2.14 23.33 11.38
CA PHE A 68 -1.76 23.12 12.77
C PHE A 68 -0.41 23.78 13.05
N LYS A 69 -0.31 24.53 14.16
CA LYS A 69 0.89 25.33 14.45
C LYS A 69 2.10 24.42 14.66
N GLY A 70 3.13 24.60 13.83
CA GLY A 70 4.37 23.82 13.90
C GLY A 70 4.30 22.45 13.21
N ALA A 71 3.18 22.11 12.55
CA ALA A 71 3.11 20.99 11.64
C ALA A 71 3.79 21.32 10.30
N ASP A 72 4.36 20.30 9.67
CA ASP A 72 4.84 20.37 8.28
C ASP A 72 3.68 20.07 7.33
N GLY A 73 2.76 21.04 7.21
CA GLY A 73 1.55 20.90 6.41
C GLY A 73 1.26 22.13 5.55
N ASP A 74 0.38 21.95 4.56
CA ASP A 74 0.00 23.02 3.63
C ASP A 74 -1.14 23.90 4.17
N ALA A 75 -0.78 25.01 4.81
CA ALA A 75 -1.73 25.97 5.35
C ALA A 75 -2.53 26.75 4.27
N THR A 76 -2.17 26.62 2.98
CA THR A 76 -2.77 27.37 1.87
C THR A 76 -3.98 26.68 1.23
N LEU A 77 -4.26 25.42 1.60
CA LEU A 77 -5.41 24.70 1.07
C LEU A 77 -6.75 25.37 1.46
N PRO A 78 -7.76 25.33 0.58
CA PRO A 78 -9.11 25.81 0.90
C PRO A 78 -9.77 25.02 2.03
N LEU A 79 -10.67 25.66 2.77
CA LEU A 79 -11.45 24.98 3.81
C LEU A 79 -12.41 23.94 3.21
N ALA A 80 -12.53 22.80 3.88
CA ALA A 80 -13.48 21.75 3.56
C ALA A 80 -14.86 22.15 4.12
N PRO A 81 -15.92 22.20 3.29
CA PRO A 81 -17.27 22.45 3.77
C PRO A 81 -17.81 21.26 4.57
N ASP A 82 -18.54 21.56 5.65
CA ASP A 82 -19.29 20.58 6.44
C ASP A 82 -20.72 21.10 6.69
N PRO A 83 -21.76 20.53 6.05
CA PRO A 83 -21.71 19.35 5.18
C PRO A 83 -21.08 19.64 3.80
N PRO A 84 -20.61 18.60 3.07
CA PRO A 84 -20.10 18.76 1.71
C PRO A 84 -21.13 19.42 0.77
N THR A 85 -20.68 20.36 -0.06
CA THR A 85 -21.56 21.12 -0.98
C THR A 85 -22.17 20.28 -2.09
N SER A 86 -21.50 19.19 -2.49
CA SER A 86 -21.98 18.21 -3.46
C SER A 86 -21.39 16.85 -3.12
N ASP A 87 -22.14 15.79 -3.39
CA ASP A 87 -21.57 14.44 -3.36
C ASP A 87 -20.59 14.27 -4.53
N HIS A 88 -19.45 13.65 -4.25
CA HIS A 88 -18.44 13.38 -5.26
C HIS A 88 -18.82 12.11 -6.03
N PRO A 89 -18.52 11.99 -7.33
CA PRO A 89 -18.78 10.76 -8.06
C PRO A 89 -17.94 9.60 -7.51
N HIS A 90 -18.61 8.51 -7.14
CA HIS A 90 -18.00 7.32 -6.52
C HIS A 90 -17.79 6.17 -7.52
N ASP A 91 -17.49 6.47 -8.77
CA ASP A 91 -17.27 5.46 -9.81
C ASP A 91 -15.78 5.19 -10.07
N HIS A 92 -15.50 4.03 -10.68
CA HIS A 92 -14.14 3.61 -10.98
C HIS A 92 -13.42 4.54 -11.96
N ALA A 93 -14.14 5.14 -12.91
CA ALA A 93 -13.55 6.04 -13.89
C ALA A 93 -13.06 7.35 -13.24
N THR A 94 -13.78 7.84 -12.24
CA THR A 94 -13.39 8.97 -11.38
C THR A 94 -12.21 8.58 -10.51
N TRP A 95 -12.22 7.38 -9.93
CA TRP A 95 -11.08 6.87 -9.15
C TRP A 95 -9.78 6.82 -9.95
N LEU A 96 -9.83 6.43 -11.23
CA LEU A 96 -8.67 6.41 -12.12
C LEU A 96 -8.09 7.82 -12.35
N LYS A 97 -8.91 8.86 -12.26
CA LYS A 97 -8.51 10.26 -12.47
C LYS A 97 -8.21 11.01 -11.17
N ARG A 98 -8.42 10.39 -10.00
CA ARG A 98 -8.37 11.05 -8.68
C ARG A 98 -7.11 11.85 -8.41
N ALA A 99 -5.96 11.45 -8.96
CA ALA A 99 -4.69 12.13 -8.74
C ALA A 99 -4.71 13.61 -9.16
N THR A 100 -5.57 13.98 -10.11
CA THR A 100 -5.70 15.36 -10.61
C THR A 100 -7.00 16.03 -10.21
N VAL A 101 -8.05 15.27 -9.88
CA VAL A 101 -9.39 15.82 -9.61
C VAL A 101 -9.82 15.73 -8.15
N ALA A 102 -9.05 15.05 -7.29
CA ALA A 102 -9.40 14.96 -5.87
C ALA A 102 -9.41 16.35 -5.22
N ALA A 103 -10.40 16.57 -4.35
CA ALA A 103 -10.47 17.77 -3.54
C ALA A 103 -9.22 17.88 -2.65
N ARG A 104 -8.54 19.02 -2.74
CA ARG A 104 -7.40 19.37 -1.89
C ARG A 104 -7.86 20.43 -0.90
N GLN A 105 -8.58 20.01 0.12
CA GLN A 105 -9.19 20.87 1.13
C GLN A 105 -8.69 20.49 2.52
N GLN A 106 -8.89 21.37 3.50
CA GLN A 106 -8.50 21.15 4.89
C GLN A 106 -9.56 21.62 5.89
N TYR A 107 -9.57 21.05 7.08
CA TYR A 107 -10.37 21.51 8.21
C TYR A 107 -9.61 22.56 9.02
N ASP A 108 -10.34 23.36 9.81
CA ASP A 108 -9.77 24.25 10.81
C ASP A 108 -10.17 23.87 12.25
N GLN A 109 -9.60 24.57 13.23
CA GLN A 109 -9.84 24.30 14.65
C GLN A 109 -11.33 24.27 15.02
N PRO A 110 -12.18 25.23 14.59
CA PRO A 110 -13.63 25.12 14.75
C PRO A 110 -14.27 23.85 14.17
N ASN A 111 -13.82 23.34 13.02
CA ASN A 111 -14.35 22.11 12.44
C ASN A 111 -13.98 20.85 13.24
N ILE A 112 -12.77 20.80 13.80
CA ILE A 112 -12.20 19.61 14.45
C ILE A 112 -11.62 19.92 15.84
N PRO A 113 -12.43 20.43 16.79
CA PRO A 113 -11.93 20.99 18.05
C PRO A 113 -11.20 19.97 18.94
N ASN A 114 -11.48 18.68 18.80
CA ASN A 114 -10.83 17.63 19.59
C ASN A 114 -9.42 17.25 19.09
N TYR A 115 -9.03 17.74 17.90
CA TYR A 115 -7.73 17.45 17.28
C TYR A 115 -6.74 18.61 17.37
N TRP A 116 -7.12 19.70 18.05
CA TRP A 116 -6.33 20.91 18.18
C TRP A 116 -5.85 21.12 19.62
#